data_AF-A0A841QG20-F1
#
_entry.id   AF-A0A841QG20-F1
#
_cell.length_a   1.000
_cell.length_b   1.000
_cell.length_c   1.000
_cell.angle_alpha   90.00
_cell.angle_beta   90.00
_cell.angle_gamma   90.00
#
_symmetry.space_group_name_H-M   'P 1'
#
loop_
_entity.id
_entity.type
_entity.pdbx_description
1 polymer ?
#
loop_
_entity_poly.entity_id
_entity_poly.type
_entity_poly.pdbx_seq_one_letter_code
_entity_poly.pdbx_strand_id
1 'polypeptide(L)'
;MKKKIAVFGLLLGLAACGETTQAKLTTAVYDTDASYKVLATPAADYVTGKFGTPNATVKADIKTASAAAIAALEPLNTAVENSATISSSDVATAQSDLAALQKAISAALSSVAASKEQ
;
A
#
# COMPACT_ATOMS: atom_id res chain seq x y z
N MET A 1 -43.59 45.00 19.41
CA MET A 1 -42.15 45.16 19.10
C MET A 1 -41.39 43.94 19.60
N LYS A 2 -40.71 43.22 18.69
CA LYS A 2 -39.39 42.55 18.84
C LYS A 2 -39.24 41.50 19.98
N LYS A 3 -38.67 40.31 19.83
CA LYS A 3 -38.15 39.47 18.74
C LYS A 3 -38.04 38.07 19.39
N LYS A 4 -38.49 37.00 18.72
CA LYS A 4 -38.28 35.62 19.15
C LYS A 4 -36.79 35.30 19.03
N ILE A 5 -36.11 34.97 20.13
CA ILE A 5 -34.74 34.46 20.08
C ILE A 5 -34.83 32.94 19.97
N ALA A 6 -34.63 32.47 18.74
CA ALA A 6 -34.39 31.08 18.43
C ALA A 6 -33.02 30.68 18.98
N VAL A 7 -32.99 29.81 19.98
CA VAL A 7 -31.79 29.03 20.33
C VAL A 7 -31.74 27.85 19.35
N PHE A 8 -31.35 28.16 18.11
CA PHE A 8 -31.00 27.20 17.08
C PHE A 8 -29.53 27.45 16.76
N GLY A 9 -28.63 26.83 17.53
CA GLY A 9 -27.22 27.18 17.42
C GLY A 9 -26.24 26.29 18.18
N LEU A 10 -26.66 25.11 18.64
CA LEU A 10 -25.76 24.15 19.29
C LEU A 10 -25.65 22.82 18.51
N LEU A 11 -25.60 22.90 17.17
CA LEU A 11 -25.41 21.73 16.29
C LEU A 11 -24.41 21.98 15.15
N LEU A 12 -23.61 23.06 15.21
CA LEU A 12 -22.60 23.38 14.18
C LEU A 12 -21.16 23.09 14.62
N GLY A 13 -20.97 22.27 15.66
CA GLY A 13 -19.66 21.87 16.18
C GLY A 13 -19.17 20.49 15.73
N LEU A 14 -19.97 19.73 14.98
CA LEU A 14 -19.43 18.67 14.14
C LEU A 14 -18.87 19.38 12.90
N ALA A 15 -17.69 20.00 13.05
CA ALA A 15 -16.78 20.03 11.94
C ALA A 15 -16.70 18.56 11.50
N ALA A 16 -17.31 18.23 10.37
CA ALA A 16 -16.96 17.01 9.65
C ALA A 16 -15.44 16.94 9.75
N CYS A 17 -14.93 15.89 10.38
CA CYS A 17 -13.50 15.68 10.59
C CYS A 17 -12.89 15.54 9.20
N GLY A 18 -12.61 16.67 8.56
CA GLY A 18 -12.00 16.73 7.26
C GLY A 18 -10.60 16.26 7.49
N GLU A 19 -10.35 14.97 7.25
CA GLU A 19 -9.00 14.43 7.24
C GLU A 19 -8.15 15.37 6.40
N THR A 20 -7.14 15.93 7.04
CA THR A 20 -6.18 16.79 6.36
C THR A 20 -5.54 15.99 5.22
N THR A 21 -5.05 16.66 4.18
CA THR A 21 -4.30 15.99 3.10
C THR A 21 -3.18 15.12 3.68
N GLN A 22 -2.53 15.58 4.74
CA GLN A 22 -1.49 14.83 5.44
C GLN A 22 -2.02 13.54 6.09
N ALA A 23 -3.18 13.59 6.75
CA ALA A 23 -3.81 12.39 7.33
C ALA A 23 -4.13 11.35 6.24
N LYS A 24 -4.64 11.80 5.08
CA LYS A 24 -4.91 10.91 3.94
C LYS A 24 -3.64 10.25 3.39
N LEU A 25 -2.55 11.01 3.30
CA LEU A 25 -1.26 10.46 2.86
C LEU A 25 -0.72 9.44 3.87
N THR A 26 -0.84 9.72 5.17
CA THR A 26 -0.46 8.76 6.22
C THR A 26 -1.29 7.47 6.13
N THR A 27 -2.60 7.56 5.95
CA THR A 27 -3.47 6.40 5.72
C THR A 27 -3.04 5.63 4.47
N ALA A 28 -2.74 6.33 3.37
CA ALA A 28 -2.27 5.69 2.14
C ALA A 28 -0.93 4.96 2.32
N VAL A 29 -0.01 5.48 3.13
CA VAL A 29 1.25 4.77 3.48
C VAL A 29 0.92 3.47 4.23
N TYR A 30 0.06 3.52 5.25
CA TYR A 30 -0.34 2.32 5.99
C TYR A 30 -1.01 1.27 5.10
N ASP A 31 -1.92 1.68 4.21
CA ASP A 31 -2.59 0.76 3.28
C ASP A 31 -1.59 0.11 2.30
N THR A 32 -0.61 0.89 1.84
CA THR A 32 0.45 0.40 0.93
C THR A 32 1.38 -0.58 1.66
N ASP A 33 1.78 -0.26 2.89
CA ASP A 33 2.60 -1.15 3.73
C ASP A 33 1.87 -2.45 4.10
N ALA A 34 0.60 -2.37 4.46
CA ALA A 34 -0.23 -3.55 4.73
C ALA A 34 -0.34 -4.44 3.49
N SER A 35 -0.57 -3.84 2.31
CA SER A 35 -0.64 -4.56 1.05
C SER A 35 0.68 -5.22 0.68
N TYR A 36 1.81 -4.54 0.90
CA TYR A 36 3.14 -5.13 0.75
C TYR A 36 3.30 -6.38 1.63
N LYS A 37 2.92 -6.31 2.91
CA LYS A 37 2.99 -7.45 3.84
C LYS A 37 2.11 -8.63 3.39
N VAL A 38 0.93 -8.37 2.82
CA VAL A 38 0.08 -9.45 2.26
C VAL A 38 0.77 -10.13 1.07
N LEU A 39 1.48 -9.38 0.23
CA LEU A 39 2.20 -9.90 -0.93
C LEU A 39 3.52 -10.62 -0.56
N ALA A 40 4.09 -10.32 0.60
CA ALA A 40 5.37 -10.90 1.02
C ALA A 40 5.34 -12.44 1.12
N THR A 41 4.24 -13.01 1.64
CA THR A 41 4.09 -14.47 1.77
C THR A 41 4.05 -15.19 0.42
N PRO A 42 3.15 -14.86 -0.53
CA PRO A 42 3.13 -15.53 -1.83
C PRO A 42 4.41 -15.28 -2.65
N ALA A 43 5.04 -14.11 -2.51
CA ALA A 43 6.36 -13.86 -3.10
C ALA A 43 7.42 -14.83 -2.54
N ALA A 44 7.51 -14.96 -1.21
CA ALA A 44 8.44 -15.87 -0.55
C ALA A 44 8.17 -17.33 -0.93
N ASP A 45 6.92 -17.77 -0.92
CA ASP A 45 6.50 -19.11 -1.30
C ASP A 45 6.95 -19.45 -2.74
N TYR A 46 6.80 -18.52 -3.69
CA TYR A 46 7.30 -18.71 -5.05
C TYR A 46 8.83 -18.75 -5.11
N VAL A 47 9.51 -17.78 -4.49
CA VAL A 47 10.98 -17.63 -4.55
C VAL A 47 11.71 -18.82 -3.90
N THR A 48 11.12 -19.40 -2.86
CA THR A 48 11.63 -20.58 -2.13
C THR A 48 11.28 -21.91 -2.80
N GLY A 49 10.45 -21.90 -3.84
CA GLY A 49 10.11 -23.11 -4.59
C GLY A 49 9.06 -24.00 -3.94
N LYS A 50 8.19 -23.44 -3.09
CA LYS A 50 7.06 -24.17 -2.49
C LYS A 50 6.15 -24.83 -3.54
N PHE A 51 6.12 -24.27 -4.75
CA PHE A 51 5.32 -24.76 -5.87
C PHE A 51 6.13 -25.55 -6.91
N GLY A 52 7.37 -25.93 -6.59
CA GLY A 52 8.33 -26.53 -7.53
C GLY A 52 9.46 -25.57 -7.90
N THR A 53 10.26 -25.92 -8.90
CA THR A 53 11.40 -25.09 -9.33
C THR A 53 10.91 -23.76 -9.89
N PRO A 54 11.25 -22.61 -9.28
CA PRO A 54 10.78 -21.31 -9.75
C PRO A 54 11.42 -20.95 -11.09
N ASN A 55 10.67 -20.26 -11.95
CA ASN A 55 11.26 -19.66 -13.14
C ASN A 55 12.27 -18.58 -12.71
N ALA A 56 13.49 -18.65 -13.23
CA ALA A 56 14.59 -17.77 -12.82
C ALA A 56 14.31 -16.29 -13.09
N THR A 57 13.69 -15.98 -14.23
CA THR A 57 13.31 -14.62 -14.61
C THR A 57 12.23 -14.07 -13.68
N VAL A 58 11.14 -14.82 -13.47
CA VAL A 58 10.05 -14.39 -12.58
C VAL A 58 10.53 -14.24 -11.14
N LYS A 59 11.43 -15.12 -10.68
CA LYS A 59 12.08 -15.01 -9.38
C LYS A 59 12.91 -13.72 -9.26
N ALA A 60 13.64 -13.34 -10.31
CA ALA A 60 14.41 -12.10 -10.34
C ALA A 60 13.49 -10.86 -10.36
N ASP A 61 12.38 -10.92 -11.11
CA ASP A 61 11.39 -9.85 -11.20
C ASP A 61 10.72 -9.61 -9.83
N ILE A 62 10.28 -10.67 -9.14
CA ILE A 62 9.71 -10.57 -7.79
C ILE A 62 10.71 -9.93 -6.83
N LYS A 63 11.97 -10.39 -6.83
CA LYS A 63 13.01 -9.85 -5.93
C LYS A 63 13.26 -8.37 -6.20
N THR A 64 13.36 -7.99 -7.46
CA THR A 64 13.61 -6.60 -7.88
C THR A 64 12.44 -5.71 -7.48
N ALA A 65 11.21 -6.13 -7.77
CA ALA A 65 10.01 -5.38 -7.41
C ALA A 65 9.80 -5.30 -5.89
N SER A 66 10.08 -6.36 -5.13
CA SER A 66 10.05 -6.32 -3.66
C SER A 66 11.08 -5.34 -3.11
N ALA A 67 12.31 -5.35 -3.63
CA ALA A 67 13.35 -4.41 -3.18
C ALA A 67 12.96 -2.96 -3.48
N ALA A 68 12.39 -2.67 -4.66
CA ALA A 68 11.88 -1.35 -5.00
C ALA A 68 10.76 -0.90 -4.04
N ALA A 69 9.77 -1.77 -3.81
CA ALA A 69 8.66 -1.48 -2.91
C ALA A 69 9.13 -1.19 -1.47
N ILE A 70 10.09 -1.96 -0.94
CA ILE A 70 10.69 -1.69 0.38
C ILE A 70 11.42 -0.35 0.37
N ALA A 71 12.26 -0.09 -0.62
CA ALA A 71 13.04 1.14 -0.71
C ALA A 71 12.17 2.40 -0.79
N ALA A 72 10.98 2.30 -1.40
CA ALA A 72 10.00 3.37 -1.42
C ALA A 72 9.18 3.49 -0.12
N LEU A 73 8.84 2.36 0.53
CA LEU A 73 8.03 2.33 1.75
C LEU A 73 8.81 2.71 3.02
N GLU A 74 10.06 2.29 3.14
CA GLU A 74 10.89 2.54 4.33
C GLU A 74 10.96 4.03 4.72
N PRO A 75 11.33 4.97 3.83
CA PRO A 75 11.38 6.38 4.18
C PRO A 75 9.99 6.96 4.52
N LEU A 76 8.92 6.45 3.88
CA LEU A 76 7.54 6.85 4.18
C LEU A 76 7.11 6.39 5.58
N ASN A 77 7.41 5.15 5.94
CA ASN A 77 7.14 4.60 7.28
C ASN A 77 7.91 5.39 8.35
N THR A 78 9.20 5.67 8.12
CA THR A 78 9.99 6.53 9.01
C THR A 78 9.42 7.95 9.11
N ALA A 79 8.92 8.53 8.01
CA ALA A 79 8.27 9.84 8.04
C ALA A 79 6.99 9.80 8.88
N VAL A 80 6.16 8.77 8.74
CA VAL A 80 4.96 8.57 9.55
C VAL A 80 5.30 8.43 11.04
N GLU A 81 6.28 7.59 11.38
CA GLU A 81 6.73 7.36 12.77
C GLU A 81 7.21 8.67 13.44
N ASN A 82 7.91 9.52 12.68
CA ASN A 82 8.41 10.80 13.15
C ASN A 82 7.40 11.95 13.02
N SER A 83 6.16 11.68 12.59
CA SER A 83 5.14 12.71 12.29
C SER A 83 5.62 13.78 11.30
N ALA A 84 6.51 13.40 10.38
CA ALA A 84 7.03 14.27 9.34
C ALA A 84 6.02 14.45 8.20
N THR A 85 6.20 15.51 7.42
CA THR A 85 5.38 15.77 6.22
C THR A 85 5.67 14.71 5.16
N ILE A 86 4.61 14.19 4.54
CA ILE A 86 4.70 13.15 3.50
C ILE A 86 4.42 13.79 2.15
N SER A 87 5.22 13.43 1.13
CA SER A 87 4.95 13.84 -0.24
C SER A 87 3.95 12.92 -0.92
N SER A 88 2.98 13.50 -1.62
CA SER A 88 2.07 12.74 -2.50
C SER A 88 2.80 12.01 -3.64
N SER A 89 3.93 12.53 -4.14
CA SER A 89 4.74 11.86 -5.16
C SER A 89 5.38 10.58 -4.65
N ASP A 90 5.81 10.59 -3.40
CA ASP A 90 6.54 9.48 -2.79
C ASP A 90 5.56 8.35 -2.48
N VAL A 91 4.36 8.70 -1.99
CA VAL A 91 3.24 7.75 -1.84
C VAL A 91 2.86 7.15 -3.20
N ALA A 92 2.73 7.95 -4.26
CA ALA A 92 2.41 7.44 -5.59
C ALA A 92 3.50 6.51 -6.14
N THR A 93 4.77 6.81 -5.85
CA THR A 93 5.91 5.94 -6.21
C THR A 93 5.81 4.60 -5.49
N ALA A 94 5.60 4.60 -4.17
CA ALA A 94 5.43 3.38 -3.39
C ALA A 94 4.23 2.53 -3.86
N GLN A 95 3.11 3.16 -4.21
CA GLN A 95 1.95 2.47 -4.78
C GLN A 95 2.24 1.87 -6.15
N SER A 96 2.99 2.57 -7.00
CA SER A 96 3.42 2.06 -8.31
C SER A 96 4.35 0.85 -8.17
N ASP A 97 5.33 0.92 -7.27
CA ASP A 97 6.26 -0.18 -7.01
C ASP A 97 5.54 -1.40 -6.42
N LEU A 98 4.57 -1.17 -5.54
CA LEU A 98 3.70 -2.22 -5.03
C LEU A 98 2.86 -2.88 -6.14
N ALA A 99 2.31 -2.09 -7.06
CA ALA A 99 1.57 -2.63 -8.20
C ALA A 99 2.47 -3.47 -9.13
N ALA A 100 3.73 -3.06 -9.32
CA ALA A 100 4.72 -3.86 -10.05
C ALA A 100 5.01 -5.20 -9.35
N LEU A 101 5.16 -5.19 -8.03
CA LEU A 101 5.32 -6.40 -7.23
C LEU A 101 4.09 -7.32 -7.35
N GLN A 102 2.89 -6.76 -7.19
CA GLN A 102 1.64 -7.51 -7.35
C GLN A 102 1.58 -8.19 -8.72
N LYS A 103 1.91 -7.47 -9.79
CA LYS A 103 1.93 -8.00 -11.16
C LYS A 103 2.92 -9.15 -11.31
N ALA A 104 4.13 -9.01 -10.76
CA ALA A 104 5.15 -10.06 -10.80
C ALA A 104 4.68 -11.33 -10.08
N ILE A 105 4.05 -11.19 -8.90
CA ILE A 105 3.47 -12.31 -8.14
C ILE A 105 2.31 -12.95 -8.89
N SER A 106 1.41 -12.16 -9.48
CA SER A 106 0.29 -12.69 -10.27
C SER A 106 0.80 -13.52 -11.45
N ALA A 107 1.79 -13.02 -12.21
CA ALA A 107 2.41 -13.78 -13.29
C ALA A 107 3.03 -15.09 -12.80
N ALA A 108 3.67 -15.06 -11.63
CA ALA A 108 4.26 -16.23 -10.99
C ALA A 108 3.22 -17.30 -10.65
N LEU A 109 2.12 -16.90 -10.01
CA LEU A 109 1.05 -17.82 -9.63
C LEU A 109 0.31 -18.38 -10.86
N SER A 110 0.13 -17.59 -11.92
CA SER A 110 -0.40 -18.07 -13.20
C SER A 110 0.51 -19.14 -13.84
N SER A 111 1.84 -18.97 -13.76
CA SER A 111 2.79 -19.98 -14.28
C SER A 111 2.73 -21.31 -13.51
N VAL A 112 2.47 -21.25 -12.21
CA VAL A 112 2.26 -22.44 -11.37
C VAL A 112 0.97 -23.16 -11.75
N ALA A 113 -0.12 -22.41 -11.97
CA ALA A 113 -1.41 -22.99 -12.37
C ALA A 113 -1.31 -23.74 -13.71
N ALA A 114 -0.70 -23.11 -14.72
CA ALA A 114 -0.50 -23.74 -16.03
C ALA A 114 0.35 -25.02 -15.97
N SER A 115 1.28 -25.12 -15.01
CA SER A 115 2.13 -26.30 -14.84
C SER A 115 1.43 -27.48 -14.17
N LYS A 116 0.25 -27.28 -13.55
CA LYS A 116 -0.54 -28.33 -12.90
C LYS A 116 -1.59 -28.97 -13.82
N GLU A 117 -1.83 -28.39 -14.99
CA GLU A 117 -2.78 -28.89 -15.99
C GLU A 117 -2.11 -29.74 -17.09
N GLN A 118 -0.80 -29.94 -17.02
CA GLN A 118 0.00 -30.81 -17.90
C GLN A 118 0.42 -32.09 -17.17
#